data_AF-A0A9C7GAS7-F1
#
_entry.id   AF-A0A9C7GAS7-F1
#
_cell.length_a   1.000
_cell.length_b   1.000
_cell.length_c   1.000
_cell.angle_alpha   90.00
_cell.angle_beta   90.00
_cell.angle_gamma   90.00
#
_symmetry.space_group_name_H-M   'P 1'
#
loop_
_entity.id
_entity.type
_entity.pdbx_description
1 polymer ?
#
loop_
_entity_poly.entity_id
_entity_poly.type
_entity_poly.pdbx_seq_one_letter_code
_entity_poly.pdbx_strand_id
1 'polypeptide(L)'
;MRRILAIETELVKIEMEGIEIRIKTILSILLSLLIIAGCANDENAEVAMDSEVTSTVTNTNMLKIVLTTEEFNSMFKKKSDETQYKDGKFELMDGTLVTADFYSYGVSSLFEYATAVFYKEELASLHLITTVGIDQIEEALNMNFEELALVEPTENGYQIIFDSMFHDTNISVYPFEWK
;
A
#
# COMPACT_ATOMS: atom_id res chain seq x y z
N MET A 1 -9.36 -13.63 -38.05
CA MET A 1 -8.93 -12.22 -37.92
C MET A 1 -10.02 -11.22 -37.50
N ARG A 2 -11.29 -11.59 -37.29
CA ARG A 2 -12.34 -10.63 -36.82
C ARG A 2 -12.62 -10.62 -35.31
N ARG A 3 -12.06 -11.58 -34.55
CA ARG A 3 -12.29 -11.70 -33.10
C ARG A 3 -11.34 -10.90 -32.21
N ILE A 4 -10.14 -10.56 -32.70
CA ILE A 4 -9.12 -9.83 -31.93
C ILE A 4 -9.49 -8.34 -31.80
N LEU A 5 -9.95 -7.73 -32.90
CA LEU A 5 -10.41 -6.33 -32.93
C LEU A 5 -11.58 -6.03 -31.96
N ALA A 6 -12.44 -7.03 -31.68
CA ALA A 6 -13.57 -6.85 -30.76
C ALA A 6 -13.10 -6.74 -29.30
N ILE A 7 -12.07 -7.48 -28.92
CA ILE A 7 -11.53 -7.53 -27.55
C ILE A 7 -10.75 -6.24 -27.24
N GLU A 8 -9.97 -5.74 -28.20
CA GLU A 8 -9.24 -4.46 -28.04
C GLU A 8 -10.19 -3.27 -27.84
N THR A 9 -11.37 -3.30 -28.48
CA THR A 9 -12.36 -2.22 -28.35
C THR A 9 -13.06 -2.24 -26.98
N GLU A 10 -13.30 -3.42 -26.40
CA GLU A 10 -13.89 -3.52 -25.06
C GLU A 10 -12.90 -3.17 -23.94
N LEU A 11 -11.62 -3.54 -24.08
CA LEU A 11 -10.56 -3.16 -23.13
C LEU A 11 -10.38 -1.64 -23.02
N VAL A 12 -10.33 -0.94 -24.16
CA VAL A 12 -10.25 0.53 -24.17
C VAL A 12 -11.48 1.16 -23.52
N LYS A 13 -12.66 0.55 -23.66
CA LYS A 13 -13.89 1.06 -23.06
C LYS A 13 -13.91 0.91 -21.53
N ILE A 14 -13.40 -0.21 -21.01
CA ILE A 14 -13.25 -0.45 -19.57
C ILE A 14 -12.23 0.53 -18.95
N GLU A 15 -11.11 0.78 -19.64
CA GLU A 15 -10.12 1.76 -19.19
C GLU A 15 -10.69 3.20 -19.16
N MET A 16 -11.48 3.58 -20.17
CA MET A 16 -12.10 4.90 -20.22
C MET A 16 -13.17 5.09 -19.13
N GLU A 17 -13.99 4.08 -18.85
CA GLU A 17 -14.99 4.14 -17.78
C GLU A 17 -14.34 4.21 -16.38
N GLY A 18 -13.22 3.49 -16.17
CA GLY A 18 -12.44 3.58 -14.94
C GLY A 18 -11.80 4.96 -14.71
N ILE A 19 -11.34 5.63 -15.77
CA ILE A 19 -10.78 6.99 -15.70
C ILE A 19 -11.87 8.01 -15.38
N GLU A 20 -13.07 7.91 -15.97
CA GLU A 20 -14.18 8.83 -15.68
C GLU A 20 -14.64 8.76 -14.22
N ILE A 21 -14.67 7.55 -13.65
CA ILE A 21 -15.02 7.35 -12.23
C ILE A 21 -13.97 8.02 -11.34
N ARG A 22 -12.67 7.82 -11.63
CA ARG A 22 -11.58 8.42 -10.85
C ARG A 22 -11.58 9.95 -10.91
N ILE A 23 -11.87 10.55 -12.08
CA ILE A 23 -11.95 12.01 -12.24
C ILE A 23 -13.13 12.59 -11.45
N LYS A 24 -14.31 11.95 -11.49
CA LYS A 24 -15.49 12.40 -10.73
C LYS A 24 -15.24 12.38 -9.22
N THR A 25 -14.57 11.34 -8.71
CA THR A 25 -14.20 11.23 -7.29
C THR A 25 -13.24 12.34 -6.88
N ILE A 26 -12.18 12.59 -7.66
CA ILE A 26 -11.22 13.67 -7.38
C ILE A 26 -11.89 15.05 -7.39
N LEU A 27 -12.79 15.31 -8.35
CA LEU A 27 -13.51 16.58 -8.45
C LEU A 27 -14.44 16.82 -7.25
N SER A 28 -15.10 15.77 -6.76
CA SER A 28 -15.98 15.85 -5.58
C SER A 28 -15.20 16.14 -4.29
N ILE A 29 -14.01 15.56 -4.14
CA ILE A 29 -13.13 15.82 -3.00
C ILE A 29 -12.64 17.28 -3.03
N LEU A 30 -12.24 17.79 -4.20
CA LEU A 30 -11.79 19.18 -4.36
C LEU A 30 -12.92 20.20 -4.09
N LEU A 31 -14.15 19.90 -4.49
CA LEU A 31 -15.30 20.78 -4.22
C LEU A 31 -15.62 20.88 -2.72
N SER A 32 -15.42 19.78 -1.98
CA SER A 32 -15.63 19.71 -0.53
C SER A 32 -14.61 20.56 0.24
N LEU A 33 -13.36 20.61 -0.25
CA LEU A 33 -12.28 21.40 0.35
C LEU A 33 -12.46 22.91 0.14
N LEU A 34 -13.15 23.34 -0.92
CA LEU A 34 -13.33 24.76 -1.23
C LEU A 34 -14.32 25.47 -0.30
N ILE A 35 -15.27 24.74 0.30
CA ILE A 35 -16.31 25.32 1.18
C ILE A 35 -15.74 25.72 2.55
N ILE A 36 -14.64 25.10 2.99
CA ILE A 36 -14.04 25.34 4.32
C ILE A 36 -13.20 26.63 4.33
N ALA A 37 -12.71 27.11 3.18
CA ALA A 37 -11.90 28.33 3.08
C ALA A 37 -12.73 29.63 2.95
N GLY A 38 -14.06 29.56 2.95
CA GLY A 38 -14.96 30.69 2.68
C GLY A 38 -15.51 31.45 3.89
N CYS A 39 -15.23 31.04 5.12
CA CYS A 39 -15.77 31.69 6.33
C CYS A 39 -14.66 32.27 7.21
N ALA A 40 -13.97 33.29 6.71
CA ALA A 40 -13.17 34.17 7.56
C ALA A 40 -13.28 35.60 7.02
N ASN A 41 -14.32 36.31 7.46
CA ASN A 41 -14.30 37.74 7.80
C ASN A 41 -15.73 38.21 8.13
N ASP A 42 -16.02 38.46 9.40
CA ASP A 42 -16.35 39.79 9.94
C ASP A 42 -16.87 39.71 11.39
N GLU A 43 -16.07 40.29 12.27
CA GLU A 43 -16.41 41.16 13.41
C GLU A 43 -17.71 40.95 14.23
N ASN A 44 -17.49 40.48 15.47
CA ASN A 44 -18.00 41.05 16.73
C ASN A 44 -19.53 41.19 16.98
N ALA A 45 -20.11 40.27 17.75
CA ALA A 45 -21.09 40.58 18.80
C ALA A 45 -21.25 39.40 19.79
N GLU A 46 -21.04 39.69 21.08
CA GLU A 46 -21.26 38.81 22.24
C GLU A 46 -22.72 38.37 22.37
N VAL A 47 -22.99 37.08 22.59
CA VAL A 47 -24.00 36.60 23.56
C VAL A 47 -23.54 35.28 24.19
N ALA A 48 -23.52 35.30 25.52
CA ALA A 48 -23.25 34.25 26.51
C ALA A 48 -23.97 32.92 26.22
N MET A 49 -23.26 31.78 26.23
CA MET A 49 -22.95 30.93 27.40
C MET A 49 -24.15 30.12 27.89
N ASP A 50 -24.42 28.98 27.26
CA ASP A 50 -24.40 27.65 27.90
C ASP A 50 -24.84 26.57 26.88
N SER A 51 -23.87 25.88 26.31
CA SER A 51 -24.07 24.56 25.71
C SER A 51 -22.71 23.94 25.59
N GLU A 52 -22.49 22.93 26.42
CA GLU A 52 -21.40 21.98 26.36
C GLU A 52 -21.45 21.26 25.00
N VAL A 53 -20.92 21.93 23.96
CA VAL A 53 -20.61 21.32 22.68
C VAL A 53 -19.42 20.42 22.94
N THR A 54 -19.75 19.18 23.27
CA THR A 54 -18.84 18.05 23.24
C THR A 54 -18.14 18.12 21.89
N SER A 55 -16.88 18.53 21.91
CA SER A 55 -16.01 18.47 20.75
C SER A 55 -15.85 17.00 20.43
N THR A 56 -16.69 16.47 19.55
CA THR A 56 -16.43 15.21 18.86
C THR A 56 -15.23 15.49 17.96
N VAL A 57 -14.05 15.32 18.54
CA VAL A 57 -12.80 15.11 17.81
C VAL A 57 -13.04 13.85 16.98
N THR A 58 -13.49 14.01 15.74
CA THR A 58 -13.45 12.94 14.74
C THR A 58 -11.99 12.76 14.39
N ASN A 59 -11.29 11.99 15.23
CA ASN A 59 -9.96 11.48 14.95
C ASN A 59 -10.12 10.46 13.80
N THR A 60 -10.27 10.98 12.59
CA THR A 60 -10.34 10.19 11.38
C THR A 60 -8.90 9.79 11.10
N ASN A 61 -8.46 8.72 11.75
CA ASN A 61 -7.15 8.14 11.49
C ASN A 61 -7.17 7.66 10.05
N MET A 62 -6.64 8.47 9.12
CA MET A 62 -6.64 8.11 7.71
C MET A 62 -5.72 6.89 7.52
N LEU A 63 -6.25 5.85 6.89
CA LEU A 63 -5.47 4.67 6.52
C LEU A 63 -4.39 5.04 5.50
N LYS A 64 -3.24 4.39 5.60
CA LYS A 64 -2.13 4.57 4.66
C LYS A 64 -2.42 3.78 3.37
N ILE A 65 -2.15 4.43 2.24
CA ILE A 65 -2.22 3.81 0.91
C ILE A 65 -0.86 3.30 0.41
N VAL A 66 0.22 3.80 1.01
CA VAL A 66 1.61 3.44 0.72
C VAL A 66 2.36 3.38 2.05
N LEU A 67 3.32 2.47 2.14
CA LEU A 67 4.21 2.35 3.28
C LEU A 67 5.66 2.41 2.83
N THR A 68 6.41 3.40 3.31
CA THR A 68 7.79 3.60 2.86
C THR A 68 8.77 2.66 3.56
N THR A 69 9.95 2.48 2.97
CA THR A 69 11.06 1.72 3.56
C THR A 69 11.43 2.23 4.95
N GLU A 70 11.45 3.55 5.16
CA GLU A 70 11.79 4.16 6.45
C GLU A 70 10.72 3.86 7.50
N GLU A 71 9.45 4.05 7.17
CA GLU A 71 8.34 3.76 8.07
C GLU A 71 8.31 2.28 8.47
N PHE A 72 8.45 1.37 7.51
CA PHE A 72 8.49 -0.06 7.80
C PHE A 72 9.68 -0.42 8.71
N ASN A 73 10.87 0.12 8.43
CA ASN A 73 12.06 -0.10 9.26
C ASN A 73 11.98 0.54 10.67
N SER A 74 11.11 1.55 10.84
CA SER A 74 10.84 2.12 12.17
C SER A 74 9.98 1.19 13.04
N MET A 75 9.15 0.36 12.40
CA MET A 75 8.26 -0.60 13.06
C MET A 75 8.95 -1.94 13.32
N PHE A 76 9.82 -2.38 12.41
CA PHE A 76 10.40 -3.72 12.45
C PHE A 76 11.92 -3.72 12.30
N LYS A 77 12.57 -4.62 13.04
CA LYS A 77 14.03 -4.77 13.01
C LYS A 77 14.44 -5.78 11.93
N LYS A 78 15.32 -5.34 11.04
CA LYS A 78 15.98 -6.23 10.08
C LYS A 78 16.73 -7.33 10.84
N LYS A 79 16.72 -8.53 10.28
CA LYS A 79 17.40 -9.70 10.83
C LYS A 79 18.90 -9.60 10.56
N SER A 80 19.70 -9.48 11.61
CA SER A 80 21.13 -9.14 11.51
C SER A 80 22.03 -10.26 10.99
N ASP A 81 21.60 -11.51 11.12
CA ASP A 81 22.32 -12.70 10.65
C ASP A 81 22.00 -13.07 9.20
N GLU A 82 21.16 -12.28 8.52
CA GLU A 82 20.83 -12.46 7.11
C GLU A 82 21.36 -11.32 6.24
N THR A 83 21.77 -11.65 5.02
CA THR A 83 22.21 -10.66 4.04
C THR A 83 21.03 -9.79 3.63
N GLN A 84 21.23 -8.47 3.73
CA GLN A 84 20.28 -7.46 3.31
C GLN A 84 20.70 -6.96 1.93
N TYR A 85 19.82 -7.01 0.95
CA TYR A 85 20.14 -6.66 -0.44
C TYR A 85 19.58 -5.28 -0.74
N LYS A 86 20.36 -4.25 -0.41
CA LYS A 86 20.09 -2.90 -0.91
C LYS A 86 20.39 -2.87 -2.41
N ASP A 87 19.49 -2.30 -3.20
CA ASP A 87 19.57 -2.31 -4.67
C ASP A 87 19.76 -3.74 -5.23
N GLY A 88 19.03 -4.70 -4.65
CA GLY A 88 19.02 -6.09 -5.07
C GLY A 88 18.53 -6.25 -6.51
N LYS A 89 19.22 -7.10 -7.27
CA LYS A 89 18.88 -7.39 -8.66
C LYS A 89 17.83 -8.50 -8.73
N PHE A 90 16.74 -8.25 -9.42
CA PHE A 90 15.71 -9.23 -9.75
C PHE A 90 15.73 -9.46 -11.27
N GLU A 91 15.52 -10.70 -11.69
CA GLU A 91 15.12 -11.03 -13.07
C GLU A 91 13.65 -11.43 -13.06
N LEU A 92 12.85 -10.80 -13.92
CA LEU A 92 11.46 -11.17 -14.13
C LEU A 92 11.35 -12.34 -15.09
N MET A 93 10.18 -12.98 -15.17
CA MET A 93 9.94 -14.13 -16.07
C MET A 93 10.09 -13.80 -17.56
N ASP A 94 9.96 -12.53 -17.94
CA ASP A 94 10.19 -12.05 -19.31
C ASP A 94 11.66 -11.72 -19.62
N GLY A 95 12.57 -11.90 -18.65
CA GLY A 95 13.99 -11.57 -18.74
C GLY A 95 14.32 -10.11 -18.40
N THR A 96 13.33 -9.30 -18.03
CA THR A 96 13.57 -7.92 -17.58
C THR A 96 14.34 -7.90 -16.26
N LEU A 97 15.34 -7.03 -16.17
CA LEU A 97 16.11 -6.82 -14.94
C LEU A 97 15.59 -5.59 -14.19
N VAL A 98 15.23 -5.78 -12.93
CA VAL A 98 14.74 -4.72 -12.04
C VAL A 98 15.59 -4.66 -10.78
N THR A 99 15.79 -3.46 -10.26
CA THR A 99 16.49 -3.24 -9.00
C THR A 99 15.50 -2.80 -7.92
N ALA A 100 15.51 -3.49 -6.79
CA ALA A 100 14.69 -3.17 -5.62
C ALA A 100 15.41 -3.61 -4.34
N ASP A 101 15.07 -2.99 -3.21
CA ASP A 101 15.58 -3.41 -1.91
C ASP A 101 14.88 -4.70 -1.47
N PHE A 102 15.66 -5.68 -1.01
CA PHE A 102 15.15 -6.92 -0.42
C PHE A 102 15.71 -7.10 0.98
N TYR A 103 14.83 -7.05 1.97
CA TYR A 103 15.21 -7.11 3.39
C TYR A 103 14.49 -8.23 4.11
N SER A 104 15.20 -8.87 5.04
CA SER A 104 14.64 -9.85 5.97
C SER A 104 14.47 -9.24 7.35
N TYR A 105 13.38 -9.56 8.02
CA TYR A 105 13.02 -9.08 9.35
C TYR A 105 12.85 -10.25 10.31
N GLY A 106 13.34 -10.06 11.53
CA GLY A 106 13.25 -11.08 12.57
C GLY A 106 11.90 -11.07 13.28
N VAL A 107 11.80 -11.86 14.34
CA VAL A 107 10.58 -12.00 15.16
C VAL A 107 10.07 -10.64 15.62
N SER A 108 8.76 -10.44 15.47
CA SER A 108 7.99 -9.30 15.98
C SER A 108 6.72 -9.81 16.68
N SER A 109 5.85 -8.89 17.13
CA SER A 109 4.52 -9.26 17.63
C SER A 109 3.55 -9.70 16.52
N LEU A 110 3.88 -9.45 15.25
CA LEU A 110 3.01 -9.72 14.10
C LEU A 110 3.44 -10.93 13.28
N PHE A 111 4.70 -11.35 13.38
CA PHE A 111 5.27 -12.42 12.58
C PHE A 111 6.53 -13.00 13.25
N GLU A 112 6.81 -14.26 12.96
CA GLU A 112 8.05 -14.91 13.38
C GLU A 112 9.22 -14.54 12.46
N TYR A 113 8.91 -14.32 11.18
CA TYR A 113 9.87 -13.92 10.17
C TYR A 113 9.14 -13.21 9.03
N ALA A 114 9.81 -12.25 8.39
CA ALA A 114 9.28 -11.60 7.19
C ALA A 114 10.39 -11.30 6.18
N THR A 115 10.04 -11.34 4.90
CA THR A 115 10.84 -10.71 3.83
C THR A 115 10.01 -9.64 3.16
N ALA A 116 10.61 -8.48 2.92
CA ALA A 116 9.96 -7.37 2.24
C ALA A 116 10.78 -6.91 1.04
N VAL A 117 10.08 -6.62 -0.06
CA VAL A 117 10.62 -5.93 -1.22
C VAL A 117 10.18 -4.48 -1.16
N PHE A 118 11.12 -3.55 -1.29
CA PHE A 118 10.82 -2.13 -1.47
C PHE A 118 11.28 -1.67 -2.86
N TYR A 119 10.34 -1.20 -3.66
CA TYR A 119 10.60 -0.67 -4.99
C TYR A 119 10.25 0.82 -5.01
N LYS A 120 11.20 1.65 -5.46
CA LYS A 120 11.06 3.13 -5.40
C LYS A 120 10.74 3.64 -3.99
N GLU A 121 11.37 3.05 -2.98
CA GLU A 121 11.21 3.38 -1.56
C GLU A 121 9.83 3.04 -0.95
N GLU A 122 8.99 2.31 -1.68
CA GLU A 122 7.65 1.89 -1.26
C GLU A 122 7.58 0.37 -1.11
N LEU A 123 6.82 -0.12 -0.12
CA LEU A 123 6.60 -1.54 0.10
C LEU A 123 5.85 -2.13 -1.11
N ALA A 124 6.52 -3.02 -1.83
CA ALA A 124 6.01 -3.63 -3.06
C ALA A 124 5.50 -5.06 -2.83
N SER A 125 6.16 -5.81 -1.95
CA SER A 125 5.78 -7.18 -1.60
C SER A 125 6.23 -7.49 -0.17
N LEU A 126 5.40 -8.21 0.58
CA LEU A 126 5.67 -8.62 1.95
C LEU A 126 5.26 -10.08 2.13
N HIS A 127 6.22 -10.94 2.42
CA HIS A 127 5.97 -12.34 2.78
C HIS A 127 6.20 -12.51 4.28
N LEU A 128 5.19 -13.02 4.98
CA LEU A 128 5.14 -13.20 6.42
C LEU A 128 5.02 -14.68 6.78
N ILE A 129 5.85 -15.14 7.71
CA ILE A 129 5.63 -16.36 8.48
C ILE A 129 4.98 -15.94 9.80
N THR A 130 3.72 -16.31 10.00
CA THR A 130 2.92 -15.84 11.13
C THR A 130 1.73 -16.73 11.43
N THR A 131 1.26 -16.66 12.68
CA THR A 131 -0.02 -17.21 13.15
C THR A 131 -1.07 -16.13 13.42
N VAL A 132 -0.68 -14.86 13.27
CA VAL A 132 -1.52 -13.67 13.46
C VAL A 132 -2.44 -13.51 12.26
N GLY A 133 -3.70 -13.10 12.49
CA GLY A 133 -4.67 -12.92 11.40
C GLY A 133 -4.39 -11.67 10.55
N ILE A 134 -4.85 -11.68 9.30
CA ILE A 134 -4.60 -10.59 8.34
C ILE A 134 -5.12 -9.23 8.84
N ASP A 135 -6.31 -9.18 9.43
CA ASP A 135 -6.91 -7.94 9.97
C ASP A 135 -6.02 -7.28 11.03
N GLN A 136 -5.30 -8.08 11.83
CA GLN A 136 -4.39 -7.56 12.85
C GLN A 136 -3.11 -7.00 12.24
N ILE A 137 -2.67 -7.55 11.11
CA ILE A 137 -1.53 -7.05 10.34
C ILE A 137 -1.92 -5.73 9.66
N GLU A 138 -3.11 -5.65 9.06
CA GLU A 138 -3.69 -4.43 8.51
C GLU A 138 -3.74 -3.30 9.54
N GLU A 139 -4.31 -3.58 10.71
CA GLU A 139 -4.41 -2.62 11.82
C GLU A 139 -3.02 -2.13 12.24
N ALA A 140 -2.05 -3.04 12.40
CA ALA A 140 -0.72 -2.68 12.87
C ALA A 140 0.10 -1.90 11.83
N LEU A 141 -0.12 -2.13 10.54
CA LEU A 141 0.48 -1.33 9.46
C LEU A 141 -0.32 -0.04 9.19
N ASN A 142 -1.50 0.10 9.79
CA ASN A 142 -2.48 1.15 9.52
C ASN A 142 -2.81 1.23 8.02
N MET A 143 -3.08 0.08 7.39
CA MET A 143 -3.39 -0.08 5.98
C MET A 143 -4.66 -0.93 5.82
N ASN A 144 -5.36 -0.81 4.70
CA ASN A 144 -6.41 -1.74 4.29
C ASN A 144 -5.96 -2.42 2.99
N PHE A 145 -5.76 -3.72 3.03
CA PHE A 145 -5.24 -4.47 1.88
C PHE A 145 -6.29 -4.74 0.81
N GLU A 146 -7.58 -4.74 1.14
CA GLU A 146 -8.65 -5.08 0.17
C GLU A 146 -8.60 -4.22 -1.11
N GLU A 147 -8.20 -2.95 -0.99
CA GLU A 147 -8.07 -2.02 -2.12
C GLU A 147 -6.62 -1.81 -2.59
N LEU A 148 -5.64 -2.24 -1.81
CA LEU A 148 -4.22 -1.88 -2.01
C LEU A 148 -3.34 -3.05 -2.45
N ALA A 149 -3.71 -4.29 -2.12
CA ALA A 149 -2.86 -5.44 -2.31
C ALA A 149 -3.64 -6.71 -2.65
N LEU A 150 -2.97 -7.62 -3.33
CA LEU A 150 -3.39 -9.02 -3.38
C LEU A 150 -2.84 -9.72 -2.13
N VAL A 151 -3.71 -10.34 -1.34
CA VAL A 151 -3.32 -11.15 -0.19
C VAL A 151 -3.51 -12.62 -0.50
N GLU A 152 -2.42 -13.39 -0.48
CA GLU A 152 -2.43 -14.83 -0.70
C GLU A 152 -2.01 -15.57 0.58
N PRO A 153 -2.82 -16.50 1.10
CA PRO A 153 -2.41 -17.33 2.22
C PRO A 153 -1.31 -18.31 1.78
N THR A 154 -0.31 -18.50 2.63
CA THR A 154 0.75 -19.51 2.47
C THR A 154 0.59 -20.61 3.51
N GLU A 155 1.44 -21.65 3.46
CA GLU A 155 1.39 -22.74 4.44
C GLU A 155 1.49 -22.24 5.90
N ASN A 156 2.29 -21.18 6.12
CA ASN A 156 2.63 -20.68 7.46
C ASN A 156 2.42 -19.16 7.59
N GLY A 157 1.52 -18.55 6.82
CA GLY A 157 1.26 -17.12 6.89
C GLY A 157 0.65 -16.54 5.62
N TYR A 158 1.23 -15.46 5.12
CA TYR A 158 0.68 -14.68 4.01
C TYR A 158 1.77 -14.11 3.10
N GLN A 159 1.45 -14.00 1.82
CA GLN A 159 2.11 -13.11 0.88
C GLN A 159 1.17 -11.94 0.56
N ILE A 160 1.63 -10.71 0.76
CA ILE A 160 0.88 -9.48 0.52
C ILE A 160 1.60 -8.73 -0.60
N ILE A 161 0.97 -8.62 -1.76
CA ILE A 161 1.54 -8.07 -2.98
C ILE A 161 0.88 -6.71 -3.29
N PHE A 162 1.63 -5.63 -3.10
CA PHE A 162 1.19 -4.25 -3.42
C PHE A 162 1.52 -3.86 -4.87
N ASP A 163 2.64 -4.36 -5.40
CA ASP A 163 3.00 -4.24 -6.81
C ASP A 163 3.09 -5.64 -7.43
N SER A 164 2.18 -5.92 -8.36
CA SER A 164 2.08 -7.21 -9.07
C SER A 164 3.38 -7.63 -9.77
N MET A 165 4.28 -6.70 -10.09
CA MET A 165 5.62 -7.02 -10.62
C MET A 165 6.41 -7.95 -9.69
N PHE A 166 6.22 -7.80 -8.38
CA PHE A 166 6.92 -8.57 -7.35
C PHE A 166 6.09 -9.72 -6.78
N HIS A 167 5.09 -10.17 -7.53
CA HIS A 167 4.46 -11.46 -7.31
C HIS A 167 5.46 -12.59 -7.62
N ASP A 168 5.52 -13.65 -6.82
CA ASP A 168 6.52 -14.72 -6.99
C ASP A 168 6.47 -15.38 -8.37
N THR A 169 5.27 -15.49 -8.96
CA THR A 169 5.09 -16.03 -10.31
C THR A 169 5.70 -15.16 -11.43
N ASN A 170 6.05 -13.91 -11.12
CA ASN A 170 6.64 -12.97 -12.07
C ASN A 170 8.17 -12.85 -11.89
N ILE A 171 8.73 -13.42 -10.83
CA ILE A 171 10.18 -13.38 -10.53
C ILE A 171 10.81 -14.71 -10.97
N SER A 172 11.86 -14.64 -11.80
CA SER A 172 12.65 -15.80 -12.21
C SER A 172 13.94 -15.96 -11.42
N VAL A 173 14.54 -14.85 -10.96
CA VAL A 173 15.77 -14.85 -10.14
C VAL A 173 15.68 -13.77 -9.07
N TYR A 174 15.85 -14.15 -7.80
CA TYR A 174 15.93 -13.24 -6.66
C TYR A 174 17.36 -12.72 -6.43
N PRO A 175 17.53 -11.61 -5.67
CA PRO A 175 18.84 -11.03 -5.39
C PRO A 175 19.88 -11.99 -4.80
N PHE A 176 19.46 -12.95 -3.97
CA PHE A 176 20.35 -13.91 -3.31
C PHE A 176 20.82 -15.05 -4.23
N GLU A 177 20.28 -15.15 -5.45
CA GLU A 177 20.59 -16.23 -6.39
C GLU A 177 21.67 -15.84 -7.41
N TRP A 178 22.00 -14.54 -7.53
CA TRP A 178 23.10 -14.05 -8.35
C TRP A 178 24.45 -14.36 -7.68
N LYS A 179 25.00 -15.54 -7.98
CA LYS A 179 26.36 -15.94 -7.57
C LYS A 179 27.42 -15.40 -8.51
#